data_AF-A0A485CWJ5-F1
#
_entry.id   AF-A0A485CWJ5-F1
#
_cell.length_a   1.000
_cell.length_b   1.000
_cell.length_c   1.000
_cell.angle_alpha   90.00
_cell.angle_beta   90.00
_cell.angle_gamma   90.00
#
_symmetry.space_group_name_H-M   'P 1'
#
loop_
_entity.id
_entity.type
_entity.pdbx_description
1 polymer ?
#
loop_
_entity_poly.entity_id
_entity_poly.type
_entity_poly.pdbx_seq_one_letter_code
_entity_poly.pdbx_strand_id
1 'polypeptide(L)'
;MSSPSRVWGNQAAIERAIEYFLKDSLSVHHPQCVAHLHCPSLVVSQAAEVLINATNQSMDSWDQSPSATIIEMKLIEWLRAQVGYPAGDAGVFTSGGTQSNLMGLMLARRCLLRSSGALHPAGRSAG
;
A
#
# COMPACT_ATOMS: atom_id res chain seq x y z
N MET A 1 23.52 -0.96 -26.52
CA MET A 1 22.96 -1.71 -25.37
C MET A 1 22.11 -2.84 -25.93
N SER A 2 22.70 -4.03 -26.05
CA SER A 2 22.07 -5.23 -26.59
C SER A 2 21.05 -5.79 -25.58
N SER A 3 19.77 -5.75 -25.95
CA SER A 3 18.66 -6.38 -25.23
C SER A 3 18.93 -7.88 -25.03
N PRO A 4 18.88 -8.45 -23.82
CA PRO A 4 19.17 -9.86 -23.65
C PRO A 4 17.91 -10.70 -23.88
N SER A 5 17.89 -11.37 -25.02
CA SER A 5 17.04 -12.53 -25.35
C SER A 5 17.39 -13.80 -24.55
N ARG A 6 18.11 -13.66 -23.42
CA ARG A 6 18.55 -14.81 -22.62
C ARG A 6 17.52 -15.07 -21.52
N VAL A 7 16.83 -16.20 -21.62
CA VAL A 7 15.97 -16.73 -20.55
C VAL A 7 16.85 -17.48 -19.56
N TRP A 8 16.67 -17.21 -18.26
CA TRP A 8 17.49 -17.78 -17.20
C TRP A 8 16.61 -18.67 -16.33
N GLY A 9 17.18 -19.76 -15.79
CA GLY A 9 16.50 -20.53 -14.75
C GLY A 9 16.44 -19.76 -13.42
N ASN A 10 15.46 -20.08 -12.58
CA ASN A 10 15.21 -19.39 -11.30
C ASN A 10 16.47 -19.28 -10.43
N GLN A 11 17.25 -20.35 -10.31
CA GLN A 11 18.47 -20.38 -9.50
C GLN A 11 19.50 -19.35 -10.01
N ALA A 12 19.81 -19.39 -11.31
CA ALA A 12 20.78 -18.46 -11.92
C ALA A 12 20.31 -17.00 -11.86
N ALA A 13 18.99 -16.76 -11.96
CA ALA A 13 18.40 -15.43 -11.79
C ALA A 13 18.58 -14.90 -10.36
N ILE A 14 18.31 -15.74 -9.35
CA ILE A 14 18.48 -15.38 -7.93
C ILE A 14 19.95 -15.12 -7.59
N GLU A 15 20.86 -15.99 -8.01
CA GLU A 15 22.30 -15.84 -7.76
C GLU A 15 22.84 -14.51 -8.26
N ARG A 16 22.37 -14.07 -9.42
CA ARG A 16 22.76 -12.76 -9.94
C ARG A 16 22.04 -11.59 -9.30
N ALA A 17 20.78 -11.74 -8.90
CA ALA A 17 20.13 -10.72 -8.08
C ALA A 17 20.91 -10.52 -6.76
N ILE A 18 21.46 -11.60 -6.19
CA ILE A 18 22.34 -11.51 -5.03
C ILE A 18 23.63 -10.77 -5.38
N GLU A 19 24.31 -11.17 -6.47
CA GLU A 19 25.60 -10.62 -6.89
C GLU A 19 25.53 -9.11 -7.21
N TYR A 20 24.55 -8.69 -8.01
CA TYR A 20 24.50 -7.33 -8.58
C TYR A 20 23.59 -6.37 -7.84
N PHE A 21 22.61 -6.86 -7.07
CA PHE A 21 21.64 -6.01 -6.39
C PHE A 21 21.76 -6.11 -4.86
N LEU A 22 21.65 -7.32 -4.29
CA LEU A 22 21.58 -7.46 -2.84
C LEU A 22 22.89 -7.09 -2.14
N LYS A 23 24.03 -7.50 -2.69
CA LYS A 23 25.36 -7.31 -2.09
C LYS A 23 25.68 -5.84 -1.77
N ASP A 24 25.30 -4.94 -2.67
CA ASP A 24 25.58 -3.50 -2.57
C ASP A 24 24.37 -2.68 -2.12
N SER A 25 23.30 -3.34 -1.64
CA SER A 25 22.12 -2.69 -1.09
C SER A 25 22.36 -2.08 0.29
N LEU A 26 21.65 -0.99 0.60
CA LEU A 26 21.70 -0.37 1.93
C LEU A 26 21.21 -1.35 3.01
N SER A 27 22.07 -1.67 3.98
CA SER A 27 21.71 -2.50 5.13
C SER A 27 20.99 -1.68 6.20
N VAL A 28 19.66 -1.56 6.06
CA VAL A 28 18.81 -0.86 7.05
C VAL A 28 18.76 -1.53 8.42
N HIS A 29 19.16 -2.80 8.50
CA HIS A 29 19.27 -3.55 9.75
C HIS A 29 20.58 -3.29 10.48
N HIS A 30 21.56 -2.62 9.85
CA HIS A 30 22.80 -2.28 10.51
C HIS A 30 22.55 -1.17 11.57
N PRO A 31 23.06 -1.30 12.81
CA PRO A 31 22.81 -0.33 13.88
C PRO A 31 23.23 1.12 13.57
N GLN A 32 24.15 1.29 12.61
CA GLN A 32 24.62 2.61 12.18
C GLN A 32 23.81 3.22 11.02
N CYS A 33 22.82 2.50 10.47
CA CYS A 33 21.95 3.02 9.41
C CYS A 33 20.80 3.84 10.00
N VAL A 34 21.08 5.10 10.36
CA VAL A 34 20.15 5.97 11.12
C VAL A 34 19.86 7.33 10.45
N ALA A 35 19.99 7.41 9.12
CA ALA A 35 19.94 8.69 8.41
C ALA A 35 18.52 9.20 8.11
N HIS A 36 17.57 8.31 7.86
CA HIS A 36 16.23 8.65 7.35
C HIS A 36 15.14 7.86 8.07
N LEU A 37 13.87 8.23 7.83
CA LEU A 37 12.69 7.46 8.21
C LEU A 37 12.52 6.19 7.36
N HIS A 38 13.61 5.44 7.23
CA HIS A 38 13.69 4.16 6.56
C HIS A 38 14.08 3.13 7.62
N CYS A 39 13.06 2.58 8.29
CA CYS A 39 13.26 1.66 9.40
C CYS A 39 13.66 0.25 8.91
N PRO A 40 14.39 -0.51 9.72
CA PRO A 40 14.55 -1.94 9.49
C PRO A 40 13.17 -2.63 9.51
N SER A 41 12.93 -3.49 8.53
CA SER A 41 11.70 -4.29 8.50
C SER A 41 11.69 -5.33 9.62
N LEU A 42 10.51 -5.62 10.18
CA LEU A 42 10.36 -6.70 11.14
C LEU A 42 10.44 -8.05 10.42
N VAL A 43 11.13 -9.04 11.00
CA VAL A 43 11.24 -10.39 10.43
C VAL A 43 9.86 -11.02 10.19
N VAL A 44 8.91 -10.80 11.10
CA VAL A 44 7.52 -11.26 10.93
C VAL A 44 6.81 -10.60 9.75
N SER A 45 7.14 -9.33 9.44
CA SER A 45 6.61 -8.64 8.25
C SER A 45 7.18 -9.25 6.97
N GLN A 46 8.46 -9.60 6.95
CA GLN A 46 9.08 -10.28 5.80
C GLN A 46 8.44 -11.66 5.56
N ALA A 47 8.13 -12.42 6.62
CA ALA A 47 7.41 -13.68 6.50
C ALA A 47 5.98 -13.49 5.96
N ALA A 48 5.29 -12.42 6.37
CA ALA A 48 3.98 -12.08 5.84
C ALA A 48 4.03 -11.76 4.33
N GLU A 49 5.06 -11.06 3.84
CA GLU A 49 5.25 -10.79 2.40
C GLU A 49 5.35 -12.07 1.56
N VAL A 50 5.99 -13.12 2.09
CA VAL A 50 6.03 -14.43 1.41
C VAL A 50 4.63 -15.01 1.25
N LEU A 51 3.79 -14.91 2.29
CA LEU A 51 2.40 -15.40 2.23
C LEU A 51 1.53 -14.56 1.29
N ILE A 52 1.70 -13.23 1.31
CA ILE A 52 1.00 -12.31 0.41
C ILE A 52 1.33 -12.65 -1.04
N ASN A 53 2.62 -12.82 -1.37
CA ASN A 53 3.06 -13.16 -2.71
C ASN A 53 2.58 -14.56 -3.13
N ALA A 54 2.68 -15.56 -2.25
CA ALA A 54 2.23 -16.92 -2.53
C ALA A 54 0.72 -17.02 -2.81
N THR A 55 -0.09 -16.16 -2.18
CA THR A 55 -1.55 -16.19 -2.31
C THR A 55 -2.09 -15.22 -3.36
N ASN A 56 -1.33 -14.18 -3.72
CA ASN A 56 -1.63 -13.19 -4.76
C ASN A 56 -3.09 -12.71 -4.74
N GLN A 57 -3.59 -12.38 -3.56
CA GLN A 57 -4.97 -11.95 -3.35
C GLN A 57 -5.15 -10.51 -3.89
N SER A 58 -6.18 -10.28 -4.70
CA SER A 58 -6.51 -8.93 -5.18
C SER A 58 -7.53 -8.27 -4.25
N MET A 59 -7.18 -7.10 -3.71
CA MET A 59 -8.03 -6.34 -2.78
C MET A 59 -9.17 -5.57 -3.49
N ASP A 60 -9.35 -5.76 -4.80
CA ASP A 60 -10.36 -5.06 -5.60
C ASP A 60 -11.79 -5.56 -5.37
N SER A 61 -11.95 -6.84 -5.03
CA SER A 61 -13.26 -7.45 -4.74
C SER A 61 -13.16 -8.59 -3.73
N TRP A 62 -14.27 -8.83 -3.02
CA TRP A 62 -14.32 -9.81 -1.95
C TRP A 62 -14.05 -11.25 -2.43
N ASP A 63 -14.54 -11.62 -3.61
CA ASP A 63 -14.35 -12.95 -4.21
C ASP A 63 -12.90 -13.20 -4.68
N GLN A 64 -12.07 -12.16 -4.74
CA GLN A 64 -10.64 -12.24 -5.06
C GLN A 64 -9.72 -12.19 -3.81
N SER A 65 -10.28 -11.86 -2.65
CA SER A 65 -9.50 -11.68 -1.41
C SER A 65 -10.33 -11.85 -0.12
N PRO A 66 -11.15 -12.91 0.04
CA PRO A 66 -12.13 -12.97 1.13
C PRO A 66 -11.47 -12.89 2.51
N SER A 67 -10.41 -13.67 2.72
CA SER A 67 -9.65 -13.67 3.98
C SER A 67 -8.89 -12.36 4.20
N ALA A 68 -8.23 -11.83 3.17
CA ALA A 68 -7.44 -10.62 3.28
C ALA A 68 -8.34 -9.37 3.50
N THR A 69 -9.49 -9.31 2.85
CA THR A 69 -10.52 -8.27 3.06
C THR A 69 -10.98 -8.22 4.51
N ILE A 70 -11.25 -9.38 5.13
CA ILE A 70 -11.66 -9.43 6.55
C ILE A 70 -10.54 -8.94 7.47
N ILE A 71 -9.29 -9.36 7.20
CA ILE A 71 -8.12 -8.92 7.98
C ILE A 71 -7.96 -7.41 7.87
N GLU A 72 -8.02 -6.85 6.66
CA GLU A 72 -7.92 -5.40 6.43
C GLU A 72 -9.01 -4.63 7.18
N MET A 73 -10.28 -5.04 7.06
CA MET A 73 -11.39 -4.40 7.78
C MET A 73 -11.18 -4.41 9.30
N LYS A 74 -10.73 -5.54 9.87
CA LYS A 74 -10.48 -5.66 11.31
C LYS A 74 -9.30 -4.81 11.77
N LEU A 75 -8.27 -4.70 10.95
CA LEU A 75 -7.11 -3.86 11.25
C LEU A 75 -7.46 -2.37 11.16
N ILE A 76 -8.28 -1.97 10.19
CA ILE A 76 -8.84 -0.60 10.11
C ILE A 76 -9.68 -0.29 11.35
N GLU A 77 -10.60 -1.18 11.74
CA GLU A 77 -11.42 -1.03 12.95
C GLU A 77 -10.54 -0.83 14.19
N TRP A 78 -9.50 -1.64 14.36
CA TRP A 78 -8.54 -1.51 15.46
C TRP A 78 -7.75 -0.19 15.41
N LEU A 79 -7.21 0.19 14.25
CA LEU A 79 -6.45 1.44 14.07
C LEU A 79 -7.31 2.68 14.36
N ARG A 80 -8.57 2.69 13.92
CA ARG A 80 -9.53 3.77 14.20
C ARG A 80 -9.74 3.95 15.70
N ALA A 81 -9.86 2.84 16.44
CA ALA A 81 -9.99 2.88 17.89
C ALA A 81 -8.73 3.46 18.57
N GLN A 82 -7.52 3.13 18.08
CA GLN A 82 -6.27 3.70 18.60
C GLN A 82 -6.17 5.22 18.41
N VAL A 83 -6.69 5.74 17.29
CA VAL A 83 -6.70 7.18 16.98
C VAL A 83 -7.82 7.93 17.73
N GLY A 84 -8.82 7.22 18.26
CA GLY A 84 -9.97 7.81 18.95
C GLY A 84 -11.11 8.23 18.01
N TYR A 85 -11.21 7.63 16.82
CA TYR A 85 -12.35 7.87 15.94
C TYR A 85 -13.61 7.12 16.42
N PRO A 86 -14.82 7.63 16.10
CA PRO A 86 -16.07 6.92 16.36
C PRO A 86 -16.11 5.55 15.68
N ALA A 87 -16.96 4.66 16.21
CA ALA A 87 -17.22 3.36 15.59
C ALA A 87 -17.60 3.50 14.11
N GLY A 88 -17.09 2.59 13.28
CA GLY A 88 -17.28 2.58 11.85
C GLY A 88 -16.20 1.78 11.14
N ASP A 89 -16.40 1.52 9.86
CA ASP A 89 -15.59 0.69 8.98
C ASP A 89 -14.82 1.49 7.92
N ALA A 90 -15.01 2.81 7.87
CA ALA A 90 -14.36 3.67 6.89
C ALA A 90 -12.84 3.72 7.10
N GLY A 91 -12.12 3.25 6.08
CA GLY A 91 -10.67 3.29 5.97
C GLY A 91 -10.23 2.48 4.75
N VAL A 92 -8.99 2.65 4.33
CA VAL A 92 -8.38 1.85 3.26
C VAL A 92 -6.87 1.84 3.47
N PHE A 93 -6.22 0.70 3.25
CA PHE A 93 -4.76 0.66 3.18
C PHE A 93 -4.27 1.33 1.89
N THR A 94 -3.21 2.11 2.01
CA THR A 94 -2.54 2.74 0.86
C THR A 94 -1.09 2.28 0.81
N SER A 95 -0.41 2.55 -0.30
CA SER A 95 1.01 2.24 -0.45
C SER A 95 1.93 3.01 0.51
N GLY A 96 1.45 4.10 1.11
CA GLY A 96 2.23 4.89 2.06
C GLY A 96 1.67 6.29 2.31
N GLY A 97 2.36 7.05 3.17
CA GLY A 97 1.89 8.35 3.68
C GLY A 97 1.58 9.38 2.58
N THR A 98 2.34 9.40 1.49
CA THR A 98 2.08 10.31 0.36
C THR A 98 0.71 10.06 -0.28
N GLN A 99 0.37 8.79 -0.54
CA GLN A 99 -0.93 8.43 -1.12
C GLN A 99 -2.06 8.71 -0.11
N SER A 100 -1.86 8.37 1.17
CA SER A 100 -2.83 8.69 2.23
C SER A 100 -3.12 10.18 2.34
N ASN A 101 -2.07 11.03 2.33
CA ASN A 101 -2.21 12.48 2.42
C ASN A 101 -2.95 13.05 1.21
N LEU A 102 -2.59 12.62 0.01
CA LEU A 102 -3.26 13.04 -1.22
C LEU A 102 -4.74 12.65 -1.18
N MET A 103 -5.05 11.42 -0.78
CA MET A 103 -6.44 10.94 -0.67
C MET A 103 -7.23 11.74 0.36
N GLY A 104 -6.66 12.01 1.53
CA GLY A 104 -7.28 12.85 2.57
C GLY A 104 -7.59 14.26 2.09
N LEU A 105 -6.64 14.92 1.42
CA LEU A 105 -6.82 16.26 0.86
C LEU A 105 -7.87 16.28 -0.27
N MET A 106 -7.89 15.26 -1.13
CA MET A 106 -8.91 15.12 -2.18
C MET A 106 -10.31 14.94 -1.60
N LEU A 107 -10.47 14.12 -0.55
CA LEU A 107 -11.73 13.94 0.16
C LEU A 107 -12.18 15.25 0.84
N ALA A 108 -11.27 15.93 1.55
CA ALA A 108 -11.55 17.21 2.18
C ALA A 108 -12.01 18.27 1.16
N ARG A 109 -11.30 18.38 0.02
CA ARG A 109 -11.67 19.28 -1.09
C ARG A 109 -13.06 18.96 -1.62
N ARG A 110 -13.39 17.68 -1.86
CA ARG A 110 -14.71 17.26 -2.33
C ARG A 110 -15.81 17.60 -1.33
N CYS A 111 -15.57 17.38 -0.04
CA CYS A 111 -16.52 17.73 1.01
C CYS A 111 -16.82 19.23 1.03
N LEU A 112 -15.79 20.08 0.94
CA LEU A 112 -15.95 21.54 0.91
C LEU A 112 -16.70 22.03 -0.33
N LEU A 113 -16.38 21.50 -1.51
CA LEU A 113 -17.06 21.87 -2.74
C LEU A 113 -18.53 21.42 -2.74
N ARG A 114 -18.83 20.28 -2.10
CA ARG A 114 -20.20 19.80 -1.90
C ARG A 114 -20.97 20.69 -0.95
N SER A 115 -20.37 21.13 0.15
CA SER A 115 -21.02 22.02 1.12
C SER A 115 -21.22 23.45 0.59
N SER A 116 -20.35 23.91 -0.31
CA SER A 116 -20.39 25.25 -0.90
C SER A 116 -21.31 25.36 -2.12
N GLY A 117 -21.99 24.28 -2.53
CA GLY A 117 -22.81 24.24 -3.74
C GLY A 117 -22.04 24.25 -5.07
N ALA A 118 -20.70 24.32 -5.03
CA ALA A 118 -19.83 24.39 -6.22
C ALA A 118 -19.75 23.06 -7.02
N LEU A 119 -20.25 21.95 -6.46
CA LEU A 119 -20.38 20.65 -7.14
C LEU A 119 -21.81 20.39 -7.67
N HIS A 120 -22.73 21.36 -7.59
CA HIS A 120 -24.04 21.20 -8.23
C HIS A 120 -23.86 21.23 -9.75
N PRO A 121 -24.33 20.22 -10.51
CA PRO A 121 -24.29 20.30 -11.96
C PRO A 121 -25.18 21.46 -12.41
N ALA A 122 -24.56 22.52 -12.92
CA ALA A 122 -25.27 23.52 -13.70
C ALA A 122 -25.81 22.81 -14.96
N GLY A 123 -27.13 22.58 -15.00
CA GLY A 123 -27.84 22.20 -16.22
C GLY A 123 -28.59 20.86 -16.17
N ARG A 124 -29.80 20.88 -15.59
CA ARG A 124 -31.02 20.41 -16.26
C ARG A 124 -32.20 21.22 -15.71
N SER A 125 -32.52 22.32 -16.40
CA SER A 125 -33.78 23.04 -16.27
C SER A 125 -34.65 22.76 -17.50
N ALA A 126 -35.91 22.44 -17.23
CA ALA A 126 -37.09 22.55 -18.10
C ALA A 126 -37.16 21.66 -19.37
N GLY A 127 -38.24 20.86 -19.43
CA GLY A 127 -38.65 20.02 -20.55
C GLY A 127 -39.46 18.83 -20.07
#